data_AF-A0A820CR20-F1
#
_entry.id   AF-A0A820CR20-F1
#
_cell.length_a   1.000
_cell.length_b   1.000
_cell.length_c   1.000
_cell.angle_alpha   90.00
_cell.angle_beta   90.00
_cell.angle_gamma   90.00
#
_symmetry.space_group_name_H-M   'P 1'
#
loop_
_entity.id
_entity.type
_entity.pdbx_description
1 polymer ?
#
loop_
_entity_poly.entity_id
_entity_poly.type
_entity_poly.pdbx_seq_one_letter_code
_entity_poly.pdbx_strand_id
1 'polypeptide(L)'
;MKILDEYDHSCNLTYLTINSYNCGANQGEYQSMINSIWSLPKLIKCSFNTYVLAHTVFQIPTNIPSSLESASIPSHGPELNQLHTLIECTPCLNRLHFWSIVPSLNILETLVVYSHADSFQSQLQVLLDRAPNLRCLDIRQDESLSLQMSLFQYRTSSVRQLDFRGYNYYFNEEECIRLCHSSLCIQCEVLFIRIKSRHSTIYLVKNMINLRSLHVKRDDEKYHKRLATAKNNNDKYRDENVENEEELIEWLKDPLPSTCLFSKSAHFPSDIVIWI
;
A
#
# COMPACT_ATOMS: atom_id res chain seq x y z
N MET A 1 8.49 -8.70 -32.38
CA MET A 1 8.58 -10.13 -32.00
C MET A 1 7.82 -10.96 -33.03
N LYS A 2 8.52 -11.71 -33.90
CA LYS A 2 7.95 -12.46 -35.05
C LYS A 2 7.45 -13.88 -34.71
N ILE A 3 7.29 -14.20 -33.42
CA ILE A 3 7.16 -15.60 -32.97
C ILE A 3 5.89 -16.30 -33.50
N LEU A 4 4.83 -15.56 -33.84
CA LEU A 4 3.59 -16.15 -34.36
C LEU A 4 3.48 -16.14 -35.89
N ASP A 5 4.22 -15.28 -36.59
CA ASP A 5 4.13 -15.16 -38.05
C ASP A 5 4.79 -16.34 -38.80
N GLU A 6 5.64 -17.11 -38.12
CA GLU A 6 6.40 -18.22 -38.72
C GLU A 6 5.73 -19.60 -38.49
N TYR A 7 4.60 -19.67 -37.78
CA TYR A 7 3.94 -20.95 -37.47
C TYR A 7 2.53 -21.03 -38.09
N ASP A 8 2.45 -21.67 -39.26
CA ASP A 8 1.19 -22.06 -39.93
C ASP A 8 0.28 -22.96 -39.07
N HIS A 9 0.79 -23.50 -37.96
CA HIS A 9 0.05 -24.34 -37.01
C HIS A 9 -0.57 -23.55 -35.84
N SER A 10 -0.37 -22.23 -35.77
CA SER A 10 -0.84 -21.40 -34.66
C SER A 10 -2.36 -21.39 -34.49
N CYS A 11 -3.13 -21.60 -35.56
CA CYS A 11 -4.60 -21.71 -35.53
C CYS A 11 -5.14 -22.86 -34.66
N ASN A 12 -4.30 -23.84 -34.31
CA ASN A 12 -4.65 -24.99 -33.47
C ASN A 12 -4.17 -24.85 -32.02
N LEU A 13 -3.53 -23.75 -31.66
CA LEU A 13 -3.02 -23.56 -30.31
C LEU A 13 -4.17 -23.36 -29.31
N THR A 14 -4.26 -24.27 -28.35
CA THR A 14 -5.31 -24.27 -27.30
C THR A 14 -4.79 -23.79 -25.96
N TYR A 15 -3.50 -23.96 -25.69
CA TYR A 15 -2.85 -23.58 -24.45
C TYR A 15 -1.57 -22.80 -24.77
N LEU A 16 -1.42 -21.61 -24.19
CA LEU A 16 -0.22 -20.80 -24.32
C LEU A 16 0.27 -20.34 -22.95
N THR A 17 1.57 -20.49 -22.70
CA THR A 17 2.24 -19.91 -21.53
C THR A 17 3.44 -19.12 -22.00
N ILE A 18 3.50 -17.85 -21.63
CA ILE A 18 4.60 -16.94 -21.94
C ILE A 18 5.30 -16.59 -20.65
N ASN A 19 6.53 -17.08 -20.51
CA ASN A 19 7.45 -16.71 -19.46
C ASN A 19 8.52 -15.79 -20.07
N SER A 20 8.43 -14.49 -19.81
CA SER A 20 9.39 -13.51 -20.35
C SER A 20 9.78 -12.49 -19.30
N TYR A 21 11.08 -12.32 -19.11
CA TYR A 21 11.62 -11.36 -18.15
C TYR A 21 11.75 -9.94 -18.72
N ASN A 22 11.45 -9.72 -20.00
CA ASN A 22 11.53 -8.39 -20.61
C ASN A 22 10.70 -8.32 -21.91
N CYS A 23 9.37 -8.36 -21.78
CA CYS A 23 8.49 -8.32 -22.93
C CYS A 23 8.30 -6.88 -23.42
N GLY A 24 9.23 -6.42 -24.27
CA GLY A 24 9.14 -5.19 -25.05
C GLY A 24 9.45 -3.93 -24.25
N ALA A 25 10.57 -3.28 -24.54
CA ALA A 25 10.83 -1.91 -24.10
C ALA A 25 9.84 -0.91 -24.72
N ASN A 26 9.12 -1.32 -25.77
CA ASN A 26 8.17 -0.53 -26.52
C ASN A 26 6.73 -1.04 -26.31
N GLN A 27 5.85 -0.19 -25.79
CA GLN A 27 4.43 -0.49 -25.55
C GLN A 27 3.71 -0.98 -26.82
N GLY A 28 4.06 -0.47 -28.00
CA GLY A 28 3.43 -0.89 -29.26
C GLY A 28 3.74 -2.35 -29.61
N GLU A 29 4.97 -2.81 -29.36
CA GLU A 29 5.35 -4.20 -29.60
C GLU A 29 4.67 -5.15 -28.62
N TYR A 30 4.61 -4.74 -27.35
CA TYR A 30 3.89 -5.48 -26.32
C TYR A 30 2.41 -5.62 -26.68
N GLN A 31 1.73 -4.52 -27.04
CA GLN A 31 0.32 -4.57 -27.41
C GLN A 31 0.08 -5.39 -28.68
N SER A 32 0.95 -5.26 -29.69
CA SER A 32 0.86 -6.09 -30.89
C SER A 32 0.98 -7.57 -30.56
N MET A 33 1.89 -7.95 -29.66
CA MET A 33 2.03 -9.34 -29.23
C MET A 33 0.77 -9.85 -28.53
N ILE A 34 0.22 -9.07 -27.58
CA ILE A 34 -1.02 -9.43 -26.87
C ILE A 34 -2.17 -9.60 -27.89
N ASN A 35 -2.32 -8.67 -28.84
CA ASN A 35 -3.35 -8.74 -29.88
C ASN A 35 -3.20 -10.00 -30.75
N SER A 36 -1.98 -10.35 -31.15
CA SER A 36 -1.72 -11.56 -31.94
C SER A 36 -2.00 -12.86 -31.18
N ILE A 37 -1.80 -12.87 -29.87
CA ILE A 37 -2.12 -14.03 -29.04
C ILE A 37 -3.63 -14.18 -28.87
N TRP A 38 -4.32 -13.06 -28.63
CA TRP A 38 -5.76 -13.07 -28.38
C TRP A 38 -6.58 -13.20 -29.66
N SER A 39 -5.99 -13.03 -30.84
CA SER A 39 -6.63 -13.38 -32.11
C SER A 39 -6.65 -14.89 -32.39
N LEU A 40 -6.00 -15.73 -31.57
CA LEU A 40 -5.96 -17.18 -31.77
C LEU A 40 -7.34 -17.81 -31.48
N PRO A 41 -8.03 -18.36 -32.50
CA PRO A 41 -9.47 -18.68 -32.39
C PRO A 41 -9.77 -19.87 -31.47
N LYS A 42 -8.79 -20.76 -31.27
CA LYS A 42 -8.92 -21.97 -30.43
C LYS A 42 -8.26 -21.83 -29.07
N LEU A 43 -7.80 -20.65 -28.70
CA LEU A 43 -7.08 -20.45 -27.44
C LEU A 43 -8.05 -20.56 -26.25
N ILE A 44 -7.91 -21.65 -25.49
CA ILE A 44 -8.73 -21.93 -24.31
C ILE A 44 -8.07 -21.38 -23.05
N LYS A 45 -6.74 -21.52 -22.93
CA LYS A 45 -6.00 -20.96 -21.80
C LYS A 45 -4.76 -20.19 -22.23
N CYS A 46 -4.58 -19.02 -21.64
CA CYS A 46 -3.39 -18.20 -21.84
C CYS A 46 -2.80 -17.78 -20.51
N SER A 47 -1.49 -17.97 -20.31
CA SER A 47 -0.81 -17.53 -19.09
C SER A 47 0.34 -16.60 -19.41
N PHE A 48 0.21 -15.33 -19.00
CA PHE A 48 1.31 -14.37 -19.04
C PHE A 48 1.99 -14.31 -17.68
N ASN A 49 3.22 -14.80 -17.63
CA ASN A 49 4.14 -14.62 -16.53
C ASN A 49 5.28 -13.72 -17.03
N THR A 50 4.93 -12.46 -17.25
CA THR A 50 5.86 -11.48 -17.80
C THR A 50 6.03 -10.33 -16.83
N TYR A 51 7.28 -9.96 -16.58
CA TYR A 51 7.59 -8.68 -15.97
C TYR A 51 7.48 -7.61 -17.05
N VAL A 52 6.49 -6.73 -16.92
CA VAL A 52 6.34 -5.58 -17.82
C VAL A 52 6.89 -4.36 -17.12
N LEU A 53 7.54 -3.47 -17.87
CA LEU A 53 8.09 -2.24 -17.30
C LEU A 53 6.95 -1.34 -16.78
N ALA A 54 7.19 -0.58 -15.71
CA ALA A 54 6.17 0.20 -15.01
C ALA A 54 5.37 1.20 -15.87
N HIS A 55 5.79 1.46 -17.11
CA HIS A 55 5.17 2.41 -18.04
C HIS A 55 4.29 1.77 -19.11
N THR A 56 4.21 0.44 -19.19
CA THR A 56 3.35 -0.23 -20.18
C THR A 56 1.95 -0.43 -19.61
N VAL A 57 0.96 0.19 -20.24
CA VAL A 57 -0.45 -0.05 -19.91
C VAL A 57 -0.94 -1.22 -20.76
N PHE A 58 -1.49 -2.25 -20.12
CA PHE A 58 -2.19 -3.33 -20.82
C PHE A 58 -3.48 -2.78 -21.42
N GLN A 59 -3.62 -2.79 -22.76
CA GLN A 59 -4.89 -2.48 -23.40
C GLN A 59 -5.60 -3.78 -23.76
N ILE A 60 -6.92 -3.78 -23.60
CA ILE A 60 -7.74 -4.93 -24.01
C ILE A 60 -7.63 -5.10 -25.52
N PRO A 61 -7.36 -6.31 -26.01
CA PRO A 61 -7.38 -6.61 -27.44
C PRO A 61 -8.77 -6.39 -28.04
N THR A 62 -8.82 -5.86 -29.26
CA THR A 62 -10.06 -5.70 -30.02
C THR A 62 -10.65 -7.04 -30.46
N ASN A 63 -9.80 -8.05 -30.65
CA ASN A 63 -10.20 -9.40 -31.03
C ASN A 63 -9.92 -10.33 -29.87
N ILE A 64 -10.99 -10.86 -29.29
CA ILE A 64 -10.96 -11.72 -28.12
C ILE A 64 -11.49 -13.09 -28.52
N PRO A 65 -10.83 -14.22 -28.17
CA PRO A 65 -11.34 -15.53 -28.51
C PRO A 65 -12.58 -15.82 -27.68
N SER A 66 -13.69 -16.17 -28.34
CA SER A 66 -14.89 -16.64 -27.64
C SER A 66 -14.66 -17.95 -26.87
N SER A 67 -13.61 -18.70 -27.23
CA SER A 67 -13.21 -19.96 -26.59
C SER A 67 -12.34 -19.78 -25.35
N LEU A 68 -11.93 -18.56 -25.00
CA LEU A 68 -11.01 -18.31 -23.90
C LEU A 68 -11.70 -18.55 -22.55
N GLU A 69 -11.33 -19.64 -21.89
CA GLU A 69 -11.85 -20.02 -20.58
C GLU A 69 -10.97 -19.52 -19.45
N SER A 70 -9.66 -19.38 -19.68
CA SER A 70 -8.71 -18.93 -18.67
C SER A 70 -7.64 -18.00 -19.21
N ALA A 71 -7.39 -16.89 -18.50
CA ALA A 71 -6.30 -15.97 -18.82
C ALA A 71 -5.57 -15.54 -17.54
N SER A 72 -4.23 -15.54 -17.55
CA SER A 72 -3.42 -14.86 -16.53
C SER A 72 -2.86 -13.59 -17.13
N ILE A 73 -3.21 -12.42 -16.60
CA ILE A 73 -2.73 -11.12 -17.07
C ILE A 73 -1.56 -10.66 -16.18
N PRO A 74 -0.51 -10.05 -16.75
CA PRO A 74 0.68 -9.68 -15.98
C PRO A 74 0.40 -8.59 -14.93
N SER A 75 1.39 -8.36 -14.06
CA SER A 75 1.32 -7.51 -12.85
C SER A 75 0.79 -6.10 -13.08
N HIS A 76 1.05 -5.50 -14.24
CA HIS A 76 0.47 -4.22 -14.67
C HIS A 76 -0.81 -4.45 -15.48
N GLY A 77 -1.81 -5.04 -14.82
CA GLY A 77 -3.07 -5.39 -15.44
C GLY A 77 -3.83 -4.19 -16.04
N PRO A 78 -4.90 -4.44 -16.81
CA PRO A 78 -5.79 -3.41 -17.32
C PRO A 78 -6.28 -2.52 -16.20
N GLU A 79 -6.59 -1.28 -16.55
CA GLU A 79 -7.36 -0.41 -15.66
C GLU A 79 -8.70 -1.07 -15.28
N LEU A 80 -9.27 -0.67 -14.16
CA LEU A 80 -10.46 -1.32 -13.61
C LEU A 80 -11.70 -1.21 -14.51
N ASN A 81 -11.81 -0.11 -15.26
CA ASN A 81 -12.81 0.09 -16.31
C ASN A 81 -12.62 -0.90 -17.47
N GLN A 82 -11.37 -1.18 -17.84
CA GLN A 82 -11.01 -2.12 -18.88
C GLN A 82 -11.27 -3.57 -18.45
N LEU A 83 -11.16 -3.89 -17.16
CA LEU A 83 -11.55 -5.20 -16.67
C LEU A 83 -13.01 -5.55 -17.01
N HIS A 84 -13.93 -4.59 -16.87
CA HIS A 84 -15.34 -4.81 -17.15
C HIS A 84 -15.53 -5.18 -18.63
N THR A 85 -14.95 -4.39 -19.52
CA THR A 85 -14.98 -4.64 -20.96
C THR A 85 -14.36 -5.99 -21.32
N LEU A 86 -13.28 -6.39 -20.64
CA LEU A 86 -12.68 -7.69 -20.84
C LEU A 86 -13.69 -8.82 -20.53
N ILE A 87 -14.35 -8.75 -19.37
CA ILE A 87 -15.34 -9.74 -18.96
C ILE A 87 -16.52 -9.81 -19.95
N GLU A 88 -17.02 -8.66 -20.40
CA GLU A 88 -18.10 -8.59 -21.38
C GLU A 88 -17.73 -9.22 -22.73
N CYS A 89 -16.47 -9.03 -23.16
CA CYS A 89 -15.98 -9.57 -24.42
C CYS A 89 -15.53 -11.05 -24.34
N THR A 90 -15.36 -11.60 -23.14
CA THR A 90 -14.98 -13.02 -22.92
C THR A 90 -16.07 -13.80 -22.17
N PRO A 91 -17.21 -14.13 -22.81
CA PRO A 91 -18.32 -14.77 -22.10
C PRO A 91 -18.01 -16.17 -21.54
N CYS A 92 -16.98 -16.85 -22.08
CA CYS A 92 -16.54 -18.16 -21.59
C CYS A 92 -15.45 -18.09 -20.51
N LEU A 93 -14.93 -16.90 -20.18
CA LEU A 93 -13.83 -16.73 -19.23
C LEU A 93 -14.30 -16.99 -17.81
N ASN A 94 -13.97 -18.17 -17.30
CA ASN A 94 -14.33 -18.61 -15.95
C ASN A 94 -13.16 -18.51 -14.97
N ARG A 95 -11.93 -18.32 -15.47
CA ARG A 95 -10.71 -18.24 -14.65
C ARG A 95 -9.81 -17.12 -15.13
N LEU A 96 -9.96 -15.96 -14.53
CA LEU A 96 -9.13 -14.81 -14.80
C LEU A 96 -8.16 -14.59 -13.64
N HIS A 97 -6.89 -14.89 -13.88
CA HIS A 97 -5.82 -14.70 -12.91
C HIS A 97 -5.19 -13.33 -13.14
N PHE A 98 -5.49 -12.38 -12.26
CA PHE A 98 -4.67 -11.19 -12.16
C PHE A 98 -3.68 -11.36 -11.04
N TRP A 99 -2.46 -10.96 -11.31
CA TRP A 99 -1.50 -10.70 -10.25
C TRP A 99 -1.86 -9.41 -9.48
N SER A 100 -2.81 -8.60 -10.00
CA SER A 100 -3.24 -7.32 -9.42
C SER A 100 -4.72 -7.20 -9.01
N ILE A 101 -5.58 -8.21 -9.24
CA ILE A 101 -6.98 -8.18 -8.80
C ILE A 101 -7.18 -9.29 -7.79
N VAL A 102 -7.16 -8.88 -6.52
CA VAL A 102 -7.55 -9.70 -5.38
C VAL A 102 -9.03 -10.08 -5.59
N PRO A 103 -9.36 -11.32 -6.01
CA PRO A 103 -10.74 -11.72 -6.12
C PRO A 103 -11.25 -11.79 -4.68
N SER A 104 -12.30 -11.04 -4.38
CA SER A 104 -12.88 -10.81 -3.04
C SER A 104 -12.16 -9.79 -2.14
N LEU A 105 -12.09 -8.52 -2.56
CA LEU A 105 -11.77 -7.41 -1.64
C LEU A 105 -12.73 -7.33 -0.43
N ASN A 106 -13.91 -7.94 -0.52
CA ASN A 106 -14.84 -8.08 0.59
C ASN A 106 -14.34 -9.01 1.71
N ILE A 107 -13.29 -9.81 1.55
CA ILE A 107 -12.66 -10.52 2.68
C ILE A 107 -11.32 -9.90 3.09
N LEU A 108 -10.89 -8.83 2.42
CA LEU A 108 -9.62 -8.18 2.71
C LEU A 108 -9.72 -7.44 4.04
N GLU A 109 -9.03 -7.93 5.07
CA GLU A 109 -9.00 -7.30 6.38
C GLU A 109 -7.82 -6.36 6.57
N THR A 110 -6.71 -6.59 5.86
CA THR A 110 -5.48 -5.80 5.96
C THR A 110 -4.95 -5.47 4.58
N LEU A 111 -4.57 -4.21 4.37
CA LEU A 111 -3.94 -3.71 3.15
C LEU A 111 -2.65 -3.00 3.50
N VAL A 112 -1.58 -3.34 2.80
CA VAL A 112 -0.30 -2.62 2.85
C VAL A 112 -0.10 -1.91 1.52
N VAL A 113 0.09 -0.59 1.55
CA VAL A 113 0.28 0.25 0.37
C VAL A 113 1.69 0.82 0.41
N TYR A 114 2.47 0.56 -0.65
CA TYR A 114 3.75 1.21 -0.88
C TYR A 114 3.53 2.39 -1.82
N SER A 115 3.55 3.60 -1.29
CA SER A 115 3.37 4.83 -2.07
C SER A 115 4.73 5.31 -2.56
N HIS A 116 4.96 5.25 -3.87
CA HIS A 116 6.16 5.82 -4.50
C HIS A 116 5.86 7.14 -5.25
N ALA A 117 4.59 7.54 -5.40
CA ALA A 117 4.19 8.75 -6.13
C ALA A 117 2.73 9.19 -5.82
N ASP A 118 2.38 10.43 -6.16
CA ASP A 118 1.03 11.00 -6.01
C ASP A 118 -0.05 10.32 -6.88
N SER A 119 0.36 9.53 -7.88
CA SER A 119 -0.55 8.89 -8.83
C SER A 119 -1.44 7.80 -8.21
N PHE A 120 -1.16 7.34 -6.99
CA PHE A 120 -1.91 6.27 -6.35
C PHE A 120 -3.19 6.74 -5.64
N GLN A 121 -3.45 8.05 -5.61
CA GLN A 121 -4.53 8.59 -4.77
C GLN A 121 -5.92 8.14 -5.20
N SER A 122 -6.27 8.32 -6.47
CA SER A 122 -7.57 7.91 -6.99
C SER A 122 -7.78 6.40 -6.91
N GLN A 123 -6.72 5.62 -7.09
CA GLN A 123 -6.77 4.16 -7.04
C GLN A 123 -6.99 3.62 -5.63
N LEU A 124 -6.32 4.21 -4.63
CA LEU A 124 -6.47 3.78 -3.25
C LEU A 124 -7.90 3.99 -2.75
N GLN A 125 -8.52 5.14 -3.05
CA GLN A 125 -9.93 5.37 -2.68
C GLN A 125 -10.86 4.31 -3.28
N VAL A 126 -10.70 3.99 -4.58
CA VAL A 126 -11.50 2.95 -5.24
C VAL A 126 -11.30 1.57 -4.60
N LEU A 127 -10.09 1.26 -4.14
CA LEU A 127 -9.81 0.02 -3.43
C LEU A 127 -10.48 0.00 -2.05
N LEU A 128 -10.39 1.09 -1.29
CA LEU A 128 -11.05 1.24 0.00
C LEU A 128 -12.58 1.10 -0.13
N ASP A 129 -13.18 1.70 -1.16
CA ASP A 129 -14.62 1.61 -1.43
C ASP A 129 -15.07 0.18 -1.74
N ARG A 130 -14.19 -0.65 -2.29
CA ARG A 130 -14.46 -2.05 -2.66
C ARG A 130 -14.05 -3.05 -1.58
N ALA A 131 -13.40 -2.61 -0.50
CA ALA A 131 -12.95 -3.44 0.60
C ALA A 131 -13.72 -3.12 1.90
N PRO A 132 -15.03 -3.45 1.96
CA PRO A 132 -15.88 -3.07 3.09
C PRO A 132 -15.49 -3.72 4.43
N ASN A 133 -14.65 -4.76 4.40
CA ASN A 133 -14.15 -5.44 5.59
C ASN A 133 -12.69 -5.09 5.92
N LEU A 134 -12.10 -4.10 5.23
CA LEU A 134 -10.73 -3.65 5.49
C LEU A 134 -10.64 -2.95 6.84
N ARG A 135 -10.02 -3.61 7.82
CA ARG A 135 -9.85 -3.10 9.18
C ARG A 135 -8.50 -2.41 9.37
N CYS A 136 -7.46 -2.88 8.71
CA CYS A 136 -6.10 -2.36 8.86
C CYS A 136 -5.56 -1.82 7.54
N LEU A 137 -5.03 -0.60 7.58
CA LEU A 137 -4.36 0.04 6.46
C LEU A 137 -2.96 0.50 6.89
N ASP A 138 -1.94 -0.11 6.30
CA ASP A 138 -0.51 0.21 6.48
C ASP A 138 -0.02 0.96 5.26
N ILE A 139 0.46 2.19 5.45
CA ILE A 139 0.95 3.04 4.37
C ILE A 139 2.45 3.27 4.57
N ARG A 140 3.21 2.81 3.58
CA ARG A 140 4.66 2.85 3.57
C ARG A 140 5.15 3.77 2.47
N GLN A 141 6.21 4.52 2.77
CA GLN A 141 6.87 5.39 1.81
C GLN A 141 8.38 5.37 2.09
N ASP A 142 9.15 4.96 1.08
CA ASP A 142 10.60 4.80 1.20
C ASP A 142 11.35 6.13 1.22
N GLU A 143 10.81 7.15 0.56
CA GLU A 143 11.44 8.47 0.45
C GLU A 143 10.86 9.46 1.47
N SER A 144 11.70 10.37 1.97
CA SER A 144 11.31 11.46 2.88
C SER A 144 10.57 12.58 2.13
N LEU A 145 9.64 12.22 1.26
CA LEU A 145 8.78 13.19 0.60
C LEU A 145 7.82 13.79 1.64
N SER A 146 7.38 15.01 1.38
CA SER A 146 6.37 15.66 2.22
C SER A 146 5.14 14.78 2.31
N LEU A 147 4.52 14.74 3.50
CA LEU A 147 3.29 14.01 3.74
C LEU A 147 2.28 14.28 2.63
N GLN A 148 1.82 13.23 1.97
CA GLN A 148 0.80 13.36 0.94
C GLN A 148 -0.50 13.84 1.58
N MET A 149 -0.83 15.11 1.36
CA MET A 149 -2.04 15.76 1.87
C MET A 149 -3.35 15.05 1.47
N SER A 150 -3.29 14.22 0.44
CA SER A 150 -4.40 13.36 0.02
C SER A 150 -4.77 12.27 1.03
N LEU A 151 -3.85 11.87 1.92
CA LEU A 151 -4.12 10.88 2.97
C LEU A 151 -5.31 11.29 3.84
N PHE A 152 -5.50 12.59 4.03
CA PHE A 152 -6.59 13.16 4.82
C PHE A 152 -7.93 13.21 4.08
N GLN A 153 -7.94 12.96 2.77
CA GLN A 153 -9.13 13.02 1.92
C GLN A 153 -9.81 11.65 1.79
N TYR A 154 -9.12 10.56 2.15
CA TYR A 154 -9.67 9.22 2.02
C TYR A 154 -10.88 9.01 2.92
N ARG A 155 -11.90 8.37 2.34
CA ARG A 155 -13.14 8.03 3.01
C ARG A 155 -13.25 6.53 3.10
N THR A 156 -13.33 6.01 4.31
CA THR A 156 -13.68 4.61 4.54
C THR A 156 -14.28 4.48 5.92
N SER A 157 -15.32 3.66 6.02
CA SER A 157 -15.98 3.38 7.28
C SER A 157 -15.52 2.06 7.92
N SER A 158 -14.65 1.30 7.25
CA SER A 158 -14.22 -0.02 7.69
C SER A 158 -12.88 -0.01 8.42
N VAL A 159 -12.01 0.93 8.07
CA VAL A 159 -10.66 1.00 8.66
C VAL A 159 -10.75 1.44 10.13
N ARG A 160 -10.13 0.64 10.99
CA ARG A 160 -10.02 0.85 12.44
C ARG A 160 -8.57 0.95 12.90
N GLN A 161 -7.63 0.50 12.09
CA GLN A 161 -6.21 0.55 12.38
C GLN A 161 -5.46 1.23 11.23
N LEU A 162 -4.64 2.21 11.58
CA LEU A 162 -3.77 2.93 10.65
C LEU A 162 -2.32 2.79 11.08
N ASP A 163 -1.47 2.34 10.17
CA ASP A 163 -0.03 2.24 10.41
C ASP A 163 0.74 3.14 9.45
N PHE A 164 1.37 4.17 10.01
CA PHE A 164 2.28 5.08 9.33
C PHE A 164 3.73 4.88 9.74
N ARG A 165 4.10 3.77 10.40
CA ARG A 165 5.50 3.55 10.82
C ARG A 165 6.43 3.27 9.66
N GLY A 166 5.90 2.69 8.57
CA GLY A 166 6.63 2.54 7.32
C GLY A 166 6.74 3.84 6.53
N TYR A 167 6.11 4.92 6.99
CA TYR A 167 6.25 6.25 6.45
C TYR A 167 7.53 6.87 7.04
N ASN A 168 8.57 7.07 6.22
CA ASN A 168 9.85 7.60 6.69
C ASN A 168 9.82 9.12 6.95
N TYR A 169 8.83 9.56 7.72
CA TYR A 169 8.53 10.97 7.97
C TYR A 169 7.91 11.13 9.36
N TYR A 170 8.23 12.24 10.03
CA TYR A 170 7.67 12.58 11.33
C TYR A 170 6.62 13.68 11.19
N PHE A 171 5.41 13.37 11.62
CA PHE A 171 4.26 14.28 11.53
C PHE A 171 4.48 15.49 12.45
N ASN A 172 4.29 16.66 11.89
CA ASN A 172 4.28 17.92 12.63
C ASN A 172 2.91 18.19 13.25
N GLU A 173 2.80 19.29 14.00
CA GLU A 173 1.58 19.62 14.74
C GLU A 173 0.38 19.90 13.83
N GLU A 174 0.57 20.68 12.76
CA GLU A 174 -0.49 20.99 11.80
C GLU A 174 -1.02 19.72 11.11
N GLU A 175 -0.13 18.80 10.75
CA GLU A 175 -0.49 17.52 10.14
C GLU A 175 -1.24 16.61 11.10
N CYS A 176 -0.83 16.55 12.39
CA CYS A 176 -1.58 15.83 13.41
C CYS A 176 -2.98 16.42 13.64
N ILE A 177 -3.13 17.75 13.58
CA ILE A 177 -4.44 18.40 13.65
C ILE A 177 -5.30 17.97 12.45
N ARG A 178 -4.75 18.07 11.22
CA ARG A 178 -5.45 17.63 10.00
C ARG A 178 -5.79 16.14 10.05
N LEU A 179 -4.91 15.31 10.63
CA LEU A 179 -5.14 13.88 10.84
C LEU A 179 -6.39 13.65 11.68
N CYS A 180 -6.51 14.33 12.83
CA CYS A 180 -7.68 14.22 13.73
C CYS A 180 -9.01 14.54 13.03
N HIS A 181 -8.99 15.45 12.06
CA HIS A 181 -10.18 15.87 11.32
C HIS A 181 -10.45 15.05 10.05
N SER A 182 -9.54 14.14 9.67
CA SER A 182 -9.72 13.34 8.46
C SER A 182 -10.77 12.25 8.66
N SER A 183 -11.56 11.98 7.61
CA SER A 183 -12.56 10.90 7.63
C SER A 183 -11.94 9.53 7.93
N LEU A 184 -10.72 9.30 7.46
CA LEU A 184 -9.98 8.06 7.70
C LEU A 184 -9.66 7.85 9.18
N CYS A 185 -9.35 8.92 9.92
CA CYS A 185 -8.91 8.82 11.31
C CYS A 185 -10.02 9.01 12.33
N ILE A 186 -11.15 9.62 11.97
CA ILE A 186 -12.30 9.78 12.89
C ILE A 186 -12.74 8.44 13.46
N GLN A 187 -12.64 7.36 12.69
CA GLN A 187 -13.04 6.01 13.12
C GLN A 187 -11.85 5.13 13.53
N CYS A 188 -10.64 5.68 13.57
CA CYS A 188 -9.44 4.94 13.91
C CYS A 188 -9.43 4.62 15.41
N GLU A 189 -9.29 3.34 15.74
CA GLU A 189 -9.15 2.81 17.09
C GLU A 189 -7.69 2.57 17.46
N VAL A 190 -6.84 2.25 16.49
CA VAL A 190 -5.41 1.99 16.70
C VAL A 190 -4.57 2.76 15.70
N LEU A 191 -3.73 3.67 16.18
CA LEU A 191 -2.86 4.48 15.34
C LEU A 191 -1.39 4.19 15.65
N PHE A 192 -0.61 3.85 14.63
CA PHE A 192 0.84 3.80 14.70
C PHE A 192 1.44 4.95 13.90
N ILE A 193 2.21 5.83 14.55
CA ILE A 193 2.63 7.09 13.95
C ILE A 193 3.98 7.56 14.47
N ARG A 194 4.72 8.27 13.61
CA ARG A 194 5.95 8.96 13.97
C ARG A 194 5.66 10.45 14.16
N ILE A 195 6.03 11.06 15.29
CA ILE A 195 5.64 12.44 15.64
C ILE A 195 6.85 13.29 16.04
N LYS A 196 6.88 14.56 15.63
CA LYS A 196 7.95 15.52 16.02
C LYS A 196 7.81 16.06 17.44
N SER A 197 6.59 16.42 17.87
CA SER A 197 6.34 17.15 19.13
C SER A 197 5.53 16.34 20.15
N ARG A 198 5.84 16.54 21.45
CA ARG A 198 5.03 15.98 22.55
C ARG A 198 3.59 16.54 22.55
N HIS A 199 3.43 17.80 22.15
CA HIS A 199 2.11 18.47 22.06
C HIS A 199 1.20 17.77 21.05
N SER A 200 1.74 17.34 19.92
CA SER A 200 0.96 16.62 18.90
C SER A 200 0.48 15.25 19.40
N THR A 201 1.25 14.59 20.28
CA THR A 201 0.79 13.36 20.95
C THR A 201 -0.42 13.63 21.84
N ILE A 202 -0.35 14.67 22.68
CA ILE A 202 -1.48 15.08 23.53
C ILE A 202 -2.71 15.42 22.68
N TYR A 203 -2.49 16.17 21.59
CA TYR A 203 -3.56 16.59 20.71
C TYR A 203 -4.28 15.38 20.09
N LEU A 204 -3.55 14.38 19.59
CA LEU A 204 -4.14 13.15 19.04
C LEU A 204 -4.99 12.42 20.08
N VAL A 205 -4.44 12.19 21.29
CA VAL A 205 -5.15 11.50 22.38
C VAL A 205 -6.45 12.23 22.77
N LYS A 206 -6.42 13.57 22.81
CA LYS A 206 -7.59 14.37 23.20
C LYS A 206 -8.68 14.49 22.13
N ASN A 207 -8.30 14.44 20.85
CA ASN A 207 -9.22 14.77 19.75
C ASN A 207 -9.66 13.55 18.92
N MET A 208 -8.94 12.43 18.96
CA MET A 208 -9.36 11.20 18.29
C MET A 208 -10.28 10.38 19.20
N ILE A 209 -11.57 10.74 19.21
CA ILE A 209 -12.57 10.21 20.15
C ILE A 209 -12.75 8.68 20.16
N ASN A 210 -12.38 7.99 19.08
CA ASN A 210 -12.50 6.54 18.96
C ASN A 210 -11.17 5.81 19.21
N LEU A 211 -10.08 6.55 19.45
CA LEU A 211 -8.75 5.99 19.63
C LEU A 211 -8.68 5.24 20.96
N ARG A 212 -8.25 3.98 20.90
CA ARG A 212 -8.05 3.08 22.04
C ARG A 212 -6.58 2.80 22.31
N SER A 213 -5.76 2.83 21.26
CA SER A 213 -4.30 2.70 21.38
C SER A 213 -3.58 3.61 20.41
N LEU A 214 -2.60 4.34 20.94
CA LEU A 214 -1.69 5.18 20.18
C LEU A 214 -0.26 4.69 20.36
N HIS A 215 0.36 4.22 19.28
CA HIS A 215 1.75 3.81 19.23
C HIS A 215 2.58 4.94 18.61
N VAL A 216 3.35 5.63 19.45
CA VAL A 216 4.13 6.80 19.05
C VAL A 216 5.60 6.46 19.01
N LYS A 217 6.21 6.73 17.86
CA LYS A 217 7.67 6.87 17.74
C LYS A 217 8.02 8.35 17.61
N ARG A 218 8.90 8.86 18.46
CA ARG A 218 9.23 10.28 18.45
C ARG A 218 10.47 10.58 17.61
N ASP A 219 10.47 11.74 16.94
CA ASP A 219 11.70 12.32 16.40
C ASP A 219 12.55 12.80 17.57
N ASP A 220 13.51 11.98 17.98
CA ASP A 220 14.51 12.42 18.92
C ASP A 220 15.71 12.97 18.13
N GLU A 221 15.63 14.24 17.74
CA GLU A 221 16.77 14.92 17.09
C GLU A 221 18.06 14.79 17.93
N LYS A 222 17.92 14.71 19.27
CA LYS A 222 19.07 14.48 20.15
C LYS A 222 19.64 13.08 19.96
N TYR A 223 18.81 12.07 19.72
CA TYR A 223 19.27 10.72 19.38
C TYR A 223 20.09 10.70 18.08
N HIS A 224 19.61 11.39 17.03
CA HIS A 224 20.36 11.48 15.77
C HIS A 224 21.69 12.24 15.94
N LYS A 225 21.71 13.33 16.71
CA LYS A 225 22.95 14.05 17.07
C LYS A 225 23.89 13.17 17.88
N ARG A 226 23.39 12.43 18.88
CA ARG A 226 24.18 11.51 19.70
C ARG A 226 24.77 10.36 18.87
N LEU A 227 24.01 9.78 17.94
CA LEU A 227 24.52 8.76 17.01
C LEU A 227 25.62 9.30 16.09
N ALA A 228 25.47 10.53 15.60
CA ALA A 228 26.50 11.17 14.78
C ALA A 228 27.79 11.41 15.60
N THR A 229 27.67 11.85 16.86
CA THR A 229 28.82 12.05 17.75
C THR A 229 29.45 10.72 18.20
N ALA A 230 28.65 9.69 18.47
CA ALA A 230 29.11 8.37 18.89
C ALA A 230 29.82 7.61 17.76
N LYS A 231 29.50 7.85 16.48
CA LYS A 231 30.29 7.31 15.37
C LYS A 231 31.73 7.86 15.33
N ASN A 232 31.97 9.02 15.91
CA ASN A 232 33.29 9.64 15.93
C ASN A 232 34.14 9.21 17.13
N ASN A 233 33.51 8.77 18.23
CA ASN A 233 34.18 8.35 19.44
C ASN A 233 33.89 6.86 19.66
N ASN A 234 34.88 5.99 19.49
CA ASN A 234 34.79 4.52 19.66
C ASN A 234 34.38 4.05 21.07
N ASP A 235 33.83 4.92 21.90
CA ASP A 235 33.49 4.65 23.28
C ASP A 235 32.07 4.09 23.46
N LYS A 236 32.03 3.14 24.38
CA LYS A 236 31.01 2.13 24.65
C LYS A 236 29.76 2.74 25.30
N TYR A 237 28.98 3.53 24.57
CA TYR A 237 27.70 4.07 25.06
C TYR A 237 26.54 3.11 24.80
N ARG A 238 26.17 2.31 25.82
CA ARG A 238 25.07 1.34 25.73
C ARG A 238 23.85 1.65 26.62
N ASP A 239 23.85 2.70 27.45
CA ASP A 239 22.80 2.89 28.47
C ASP A 239 22.01 4.23 28.46
N GLU A 240 22.45 5.27 27.74
CA GLU A 240 21.80 6.60 27.87
C GLU A 240 20.44 6.77 27.16
N ASN A 241 19.92 5.75 26.49
CA ASN A 241 18.63 5.86 25.78
C ASN A 241 17.41 5.59 26.68
N VAL A 242 17.58 4.93 27.82
CA VAL A 242 16.45 4.53 28.68
C VAL A 242 15.83 5.72 29.42
N GLU A 243 16.65 6.70 29.82
CA GLU A 243 16.20 7.85 30.63
C GLU A 243 15.23 8.80 29.87
N ASN A 244 15.33 8.90 28.54
CA ASN A 244 14.48 9.81 27.77
C ASN A 244 13.00 9.35 27.67
N GLU A 245 12.75 8.04 27.75
CA GLU A 245 11.39 7.50 27.59
C GLU A 245 10.56 7.61 28.87
N GLU A 246 11.17 7.33 30.03
CA GLU A 246 10.50 7.46 31.33
C GLU A 246 10.15 8.93 31.61
N GLU A 247 11.07 9.86 31.31
CA GLU A 247 10.80 11.30 31.39
C GLU A 247 9.61 11.70 30.50
N LEU A 248 9.53 11.15 29.28
CA LEU A 248 8.41 11.41 28.38
C LEU A 248 7.09 10.84 28.91
N ILE A 249 7.09 9.62 29.46
CA ILE A 249 5.91 9.02 30.08
C ILE A 249 5.44 9.87 31.27
N GLU A 250 6.34 10.24 32.17
CA GLU A 250 6.01 11.10 33.32
C GLU A 250 5.47 12.46 32.87
N TRP A 251 6.08 13.05 31.85
CA TRP A 251 5.59 14.30 31.28
C TRP A 251 4.20 14.17 30.64
N LEU A 252 3.89 13.04 30.00
CA LEU A 252 2.58 12.79 29.37
C LEU A 252 1.46 12.50 30.38
N LYS A 253 1.78 12.05 31.60
CA LYS A 253 0.80 11.77 32.65
C LYS A 253 0.08 13.01 33.16
N ASP A 254 0.73 14.17 33.16
CA ASP A 254 0.15 15.44 33.65
C ASP A 254 -0.97 15.99 32.74
N PRO A 255 -0.77 16.13 31.41
CA PRO A 255 -1.79 16.70 30.53
C PRO A 255 -2.85 15.71 30.02
N LEU A 256 -2.67 14.41 30.22
CA LEU A 256 -3.58 13.36 29.75
C LEU A 256 -4.52 12.85 30.85
N PRO A 257 -5.70 12.32 30.50
CA PRO A 257 -6.59 11.69 31.48
C PRO A 257 -5.89 10.57 32.25
N SER A 258 -6.20 10.44 33.54
CA SER A 258 -5.65 9.37 34.39
C SER A 258 -6.12 7.96 33.98
N THR A 259 -7.10 7.85 33.09
CA THR A 259 -7.52 6.58 32.47
C THR A 259 -6.51 6.06 31.46
N CYS A 260 -5.62 6.92 30.95
CA CYS A 260 -4.60 6.51 30.00
C CYS A 260 -3.53 5.64 30.68
N LEU A 261 -3.19 4.51 30.05
CA LEU A 261 -2.10 3.64 30.49
C LEU A 261 -0.93 3.74 29.53
N PHE A 262 0.28 3.73 30.06
CA PHE A 262 1.52 3.84 29.29
C PHE A 262 2.30 2.54 29.37
N SER A 263 2.82 2.10 28.24
CA SER A 263 3.69 0.92 28.17
C SER A 263 4.73 1.08 27.05
N LYS A 264 5.84 0.36 27.17
CA LYS A 264 6.81 0.25 26.07
C LYS A 264 6.35 -0.84 25.10
N SER A 265 6.51 -0.61 23.80
CA SER A 265 6.17 -1.63 22.82
C SER A 265 7.16 -2.78 22.88
N ALA A 266 6.67 -4.01 23.07
CA ALA A 266 7.49 -5.21 23.09
C ALA A 266 8.19 -5.48 21.73
N HIS A 267 7.56 -5.04 20.63
CA HIS A 267 8.06 -5.26 19.28
C HIS A 267 8.97 -4.13 18.79
N PHE A 268 8.77 -2.92 19.31
CA PHE A 268 9.49 -1.72 18.88
C PHE A 268 9.95 -0.96 20.12
N PRO A 269 11.14 -1.25 20.66
CA PRO A 269 11.56 -0.72 21.96
C PRO A 269 11.55 0.81 22.05
N SER A 270 11.69 1.52 20.92
CA SER A 270 11.63 2.98 20.82
C SER A 270 10.22 3.58 20.81
N ASP A 271 9.19 2.73 20.78
CA ASP A 271 7.82 3.17 20.62
C ASP A 271 7.12 3.13 21.99
N ILE A 272 6.48 4.24 22.32
CA ILE A 272 5.60 4.34 23.49
C ILE A 272 4.19 3.99 23.05
N VAL A 273 3.52 3.15 23.83
CA VAL A 273 2.13 2.78 23.63
C VAL A 273 1.29 3.46 24.70
N ILE A 274 0.31 4.24 24.26
CA ILE A 274 -0.68 4.91 25.11
C ILE A 274 -2.02 4.22 24.88
N TRP A 275 -2.53 3.54 25.89
CA TRP A 275 -3.87 2.95 25.90
C TRP A 275 -4.84 3.99 26.47
N ILE A 276 -5.97 4.22 25.81
CA ILE A 276 -6.93 5.31 26.10
C ILE A 276 -8.27 4.74 26.58
#